data_AF-A0A6P0SFC1-F1
#
_entry.id   AF-A0A6P0SFC1-F1
#
_cell.length_a   1.000
_cell.length_b   1.000
_cell.length_c   1.000
_cell.angle_alpha   90.00
_cell.angle_beta   90.00
_cell.angle_gamma   90.00
#
_symmetry.space_group_name_H-M   'P 1'
#
loop_
_entity.id
_entity.type
_entity.pdbx_description
1 polymer ?
#
loop_
_entity_poly.entity_id
_entity_poly.type
_entity_poly.pdbx_seq_one_letter_code
_entity_poly.pdbx_strand_id
1 'polypeptide(L)'
;MANLVTETQKLSNLIPESELDLIKSLPQSIQDQVVPSPDLSKSAGTPTQLNLTQIQQLVPNDSGLQSLSSKSIISGSFNFIIGTPNPDFLVGSNNNDLILGRGGNDIIVALGGNDLVFGEGGNDIVLAGSGNDFVSGGSGNDFVFGGSGNDILDGGSGNDSLFGGTGKNDFIGSSGNDVLNGEEGNDTVDYTGLGRAITLLPTGIVNKSGLGKDELIRVETIIGDAGQANTIDASSAGSGASVNVNLQQNSLQINVVNGPVLNRTVQNFVNVKGAGRNDTIIGDNNSNQLTGGAGSDEITGAGGNDTIVGVDPNSKQPGVNEIDVLTGGAGADKFVIGDSNNPYYVGGGGFLGLNDYALLKDFQSGTDKIQL
;
A
#
# COMPACT_ATOMS: atom_id res chain seq x y z
N MET A 1 8.60 9.19 -32.39
CA MET A 1 9.95 9.74 -32.63
C MET A 1 10.00 11.25 -32.96
N ALA A 2 9.10 11.84 -33.76
CA ALA A 2 9.25 13.24 -34.20
C ALA A 2 8.75 14.32 -33.20
N ASN A 3 7.83 14.01 -32.29
CA ASN A 3 7.26 15.01 -31.37
C ASN A 3 8.14 15.24 -30.12
N LEU A 4 8.56 14.18 -29.41
CA LEU A 4 9.31 14.33 -28.16
C LEU A 4 10.70 14.98 -28.32
N VAL A 5 11.40 14.71 -29.43
CA VAL A 5 12.77 15.22 -29.70
C VAL A 5 12.80 16.73 -29.92
N THR A 6 11.71 17.30 -30.46
CA THR A 6 11.62 18.75 -30.73
C THR A 6 11.28 19.55 -29.47
N GLU A 7 10.64 18.91 -28.48
CA GLU A 7 10.26 19.53 -27.20
C GLU A 7 11.30 19.31 -26.09
N THR A 8 12.02 18.19 -26.09
CA THR A 8 13.16 17.98 -25.17
C THR A 8 14.21 19.09 -25.28
N GLN A 9 14.33 19.73 -26.45
CA GLN A 9 15.20 20.89 -26.69
C GLN A 9 14.65 22.22 -26.14
N LYS A 10 13.33 22.33 -25.91
CA LYS A 10 12.69 23.45 -25.20
C LYS A 10 12.69 23.22 -23.69
N LEU A 11 12.43 21.98 -23.27
CA LEU A 11 12.49 21.50 -21.89
C LEU A 11 13.91 21.59 -21.30
N SER A 12 14.96 21.33 -22.09
CA SER A 12 16.36 21.44 -21.62
C SER A 12 16.74 22.85 -21.14
N ASN A 13 15.96 23.87 -21.49
CA ASN A 13 16.15 25.24 -21.02
C ASN A 13 15.27 25.61 -19.82
N LEU A 14 14.36 24.72 -19.41
CA LEU A 14 13.32 24.98 -18.40
C LEU A 14 13.42 24.07 -17.18
N ILE A 15 13.96 22.86 -17.34
CA ILE A 15 14.04 21.85 -16.27
C ILE A 15 15.47 21.28 -16.17
N PRO A 16 15.93 20.83 -14.99
CA PRO A 16 17.23 20.18 -14.82
C PRO A 16 17.44 18.98 -15.76
N GLU A 17 18.68 18.75 -16.21
CA GLU A 17 19.00 17.60 -17.08
C GLU A 17 18.61 16.25 -16.46
N SER A 18 18.67 16.12 -15.13
CA SER A 18 18.26 14.91 -14.40
C SER A 18 16.77 14.59 -14.57
N GLU A 19 15.91 15.61 -14.50
CA GLU A 19 14.46 15.44 -14.71
C GLU A 19 14.15 15.21 -16.19
N LEU A 20 14.89 15.90 -17.07
CA LEU A 20 14.78 15.69 -18.51
C LEU A 20 15.14 14.25 -18.91
N ASP A 21 16.19 13.70 -18.31
CA ASP A 21 16.62 12.33 -18.56
C ASP A 21 15.65 11.31 -17.95
N LEU A 22 15.02 11.63 -16.82
CA LEU A 22 13.92 10.83 -16.27
C LEU A 22 12.75 10.74 -17.27
N ILE A 23 12.29 11.87 -17.83
CA ILE A 23 11.24 11.89 -18.87
C ILE A 23 11.63 11.05 -20.09
N LYS A 24 12.89 11.19 -20.56
CA LYS A 24 13.40 10.39 -21.70
C LYS A 24 13.53 8.90 -21.38
N SER A 25 13.61 8.52 -20.11
CA SER A 25 13.72 7.14 -19.66
C SER A 25 12.37 6.44 -19.48
N LEU A 26 11.26 7.18 -19.49
CA LEU A 26 9.91 6.62 -19.35
C LEU A 26 9.56 5.64 -20.49
N PRO A 27 8.71 4.64 -20.26
CA PRO A 27 8.22 3.74 -21.32
C PRO A 27 7.63 4.49 -22.51
N GLN A 28 7.83 3.96 -23.73
CA GLN A 28 7.36 4.61 -24.96
C GLN A 28 5.84 4.86 -24.98
N SER A 29 5.06 3.99 -24.33
CA SER A 29 3.61 4.15 -24.17
C SER A 29 3.20 5.35 -23.31
N ILE A 30 4.08 5.82 -22.43
CA ILE A 30 3.91 7.02 -21.62
C ILE A 30 4.42 8.25 -22.40
N GLN A 31 5.57 8.11 -23.08
CA GLN A 31 6.11 9.16 -23.95
C GLN A 31 5.22 9.51 -25.16
N ASP A 32 4.44 8.55 -25.67
CA ASP A 32 3.54 8.76 -26.82
C ASP A 32 2.26 9.52 -26.43
N GLN A 33 2.01 9.76 -25.14
CA GLN A 33 0.88 10.54 -24.63
C GLN A 33 1.21 12.05 -24.53
N VAL A 34 2.48 12.41 -24.78
CA VAL A 34 2.95 13.80 -24.87
C VAL A 34 2.45 14.44 -26.16
N VAL A 35 1.39 15.26 -26.06
CA VAL A 35 0.87 16.05 -27.18
C VAL A 35 1.23 17.53 -26.96
N PRO A 36 1.82 18.24 -27.95
CA PRO A 36 2.17 19.65 -27.80
C PRO A 36 0.94 20.52 -27.54
N SER A 37 0.85 21.14 -26.36
CA SER A 37 0.01 22.33 -26.17
C SER A 37 0.80 23.59 -26.48
N PRO A 38 0.24 24.58 -27.19
CA PRO A 38 0.88 25.87 -27.40
C PRO A 38 0.92 26.75 -26.14
N ASP A 39 0.26 26.37 -25.04
CA ASP A 39 0.03 27.29 -23.93
C ASP A 39 1.04 27.11 -22.79
N LEU A 40 2.14 27.84 -22.88
CA LEU A 40 3.00 28.12 -21.73
C LEU A 40 2.28 29.14 -20.85
N SER A 41 1.24 28.72 -20.13
CA SER A 41 0.54 29.58 -19.16
C SER A 41 1.40 29.75 -17.90
N LYS A 42 2.48 30.53 -18.01
CA LYS A 42 3.12 31.14 -16.83
C LYS A 42 2.18 32.17 -16.25
N SER A 43 1.19 31.74 -15.48
CA SER A 43 0.53 32.60 -14.50
C SER A 43 1.49 32.80 -13.33
N ALA A 44 2.55 33.59 -13.55
CA ALA A 44 3.35 34.17 -12.48
C ALA A 44 2.52 35.28 -11.81
N GLY A 45 1.42 34.90 -11.15
CA GLY A 45 0.71 35.76 -10.21
C GLY A 45 1.58 35.96 -8.97
N THR A 46 1.33 37.04 -8.22
CA THR A 46 1.91 37.19 -6.88
C THR A 46 1.52 36.00 -6.00
N PRO A 47 2.46 35.39 -5.25
CA PRO A 47 2.15 34.29 -4.35
C PRO A 47 0.94 34.61 -3.49
N THR A 48 -0.07 33.75 -3.52
CA THR A 48 -1.31 33.94 -2.75
C THR A 48 -1.31 32.99 -1.58
N GLN A 49 -1.55 33.49 -0.37
CA GLN A 49 -1.76 32.64 0.80
C GLN A 49 -3.13 31.97 0.68
N LEU A 50 -3.13 30.64 0.63
CA LEU A 50 -4.33 29.82 0.63
C LEU A 50 -4.36 28.96 1.89
N ASN A 51 -5.55 28.80 2.46
CA ASN A 51 -5.82 27.79 3.48
C ASN A 51 -6.51 26.56 2.85
N LEU A 52 -6.59 25.47 3.61
CA LEU A 52 -7.20 24.22 3.16
C LEU A 52 -8.63 24.40 2.64
N THR A 53 -9.45 25.23 3.29
CA THR A 53 -10.83 25.47 2.83
C THR A 53 -10.87 26.13 1.46
N GLN A 54 -9.93 27.03 1.15
CA GLN A 54 -9.84 27.67 -0.16
C GLN A 54 -9.34 26.69 -1.22
N ILE A 55 -8.41 25.80 -0.89
CA ILE A 55 -7.91 24.77 -1.82
C ILE A 55 -9.01 23.74 -2.11
N GLN A 56 -9.75 23.30 -1.10
CA GLN A 56 -10.91 22.41 -1.27
C GLN A 56 -12.01 23.03 -2.15
N GLN A 57 -12.12 24.36 -2.22
CA GLN A 57 -13.06 25.00 -3.15
C GLN A 57 -12.59 24.95 -4.61
N LEU A 58 -11.28 24.85 -4.84
CA LEU A 58 -10.71 24.77 -6.19
C LEU A 58 -10.81 23.35 -6.75
N VAL A 59 -10.67 22.34 -5.90
CA VAL A 59 -10.72 20.91 -6.25
C VAL A 59 -11.71 20.17 -5.33
N PRO A 60 -13.02 20.45 -5.46
CA PRO A 60 -14.03 19.99 -4.49
C PRO A 60 -14.29 18.48 -4.52
N ASN A 61 -13.83 17.78 -5.56
CA ASN A 61 -14.06 16.35 -5.76
C ASN A 61 -12.81 15.50 -5.51
N ASP A 62 -11.69 16.11 -5.12
CA ASP A 62 -10.46 15.38 -4.86
C ASP A 62 -10.53 14.73 -3.47
N SER A 63 -10.54 13.39 -3.45
CA SER A 63 -10.60 12.61 -2.23
C SER A 63 -9.30 12.62 -1.43
N GLY A 64 -8.15 12.79 -2.11
CA GLY A 64 -6.82 12.84 -1.49
C GLY A 64 -6.68 14.01 -0.51
N LEU A 65 -7.31 15.15 -0.82
CA LEU A 65 -7.35 16.35 0.03
C LEU A 65 -8.00 16.17 1.42
N GLN A 66 -8.88 15.19 1.58
CA GLN A 66 -9.50 14.91 2.89
C GLN A 66 -8.48 14.31 3.88
N SER A 67 -7.50 13.56 3.38
CA SER A 67 -6.40 12.98 4.17
C SER A 67 -5.39 14.05 4.66
N LEU A 68 -5.34 15.20 3.98
CA LEU A 68 -4.37 16.26 4.23
C LEU A 68 -4.74 17.20 5.37
N SER A 69 -5.97 17.15 5.88
CA SER A 69 -6.41 18.01 6.99
C SER A 69 -5.55 17.94 8.27
N SER A 70 -4.66 16.95 8.36
CA SER A 70 -3.69 16.74 9.44
C SER A 70 -2.21 17.01 9.08
N LYS A 71 -1.86 17.25 7.81
CA LYS A 71 -0.46 17.34 7.34
C LYS A 71 -0.08 18.77 6.90
N SER A 72 1.09 19.23 7.36
CA SER A 72 1.54 20.63 7.31
C SER A 72 1.88 21.19 5.92
N ILE A 73 1.64 20.44 4.84
CA ILE A 73 2.04 20.80 3.47
C ILE A 73 1.16 21.93 2.88
N ILE A 74 -0.07 22.08 3.39
CA ILE A 74 -1.07 22.99 2.80
C ILE A 74 -0.93 24.46 3.23
N SER A 75 -0.11 24.76 4.24
CA SER A 75 0.05 26.14 4.71
C SER A 75 1.22 26.83 4.00
N GLY A 76 0.92 27.73 3.07
CA GLY A 76 1.95 28.41 2.29
C GLY A 76 1.43 29.55 1.43
N SER A 77 2.37 30.31 0.84
CA SER A 77 2.06 31.23 -0.27
C SER A 77 2.41 30.49 -1.55
N PHE A 78 1.41 30.31 -2.43
CA PHE A 78 1.57 29.52 -3.65
C PHE A 78 1.51 30.42 -4.89
N ASN A 79 2.34 30.15 -5.91
CA ASN A 79 2.00 30.63 -7.25
C ASN A 79 0.94 29.70 -7.85
N PHE A 80 0.15 30.22 -8.78
CA PHE A 80 -1.02 29.50 -9.28
C PHE A 80 -0.90 29.24 -10.77
N ILE A 81 -0.95 27.96 -11.13
CA ILE A 81 -0.87 27.48 -12.50
C ILE A 81 -2.11 26.62 -12.76
N ILE A 82 -2.82 26.93 -13.84
CA ILE A 82 -4.04 26.23 -14.22
C ILE A 82 -3.93 25.87 -15.70
N GLY A 83 -4.08 24.59 -15.99
CA GLY A 83 -4.23 24.03 -17.31
C GLY A 83 -5.65 24.22 -17.87
N THR A 84 -5.88 23.58 -18.99
CA THR A 84 -7.11 23.55 -19.75
C THR A 84 -7.71 22.14 -19.66
N PRO A 85 -8.91 21.90 -20.19
CA PRO A 85 -9.43 20.54 -20.31
C PRO A 85 -8.79 19.70 -21.43
N ASN A 86 -7.68 20.14 -22.04
CA ASN A 86 -6.94 19.43 -23.08
C ASN A 86 -5.53 19.14 -22.59
N PRO A 87 -4.80 18.19 -23.20
CA PRO A 87 -3.40 17.92 -22.85
C PRO A 87 -2.57 19.20 -22.78
N ASP A 88 -1.90 19.42 -21.66
CA ASP A 88 -1.09 20.60 -21.38
C ASP A 88 0.33 20.25 -20.92
N PHE A 89 1.24 21.21 -21.07
CA PHE A 89 2.61 21.14 -20.54
C PHE A 89 2.81 22.26 -19.52
N LEU A 90 2.72 21.90 -18.24
CA LEU A 90 2.72 22.83 -17.11
C LEU A 90 4.08 22.79 -16.40
N VAL A 91 4.65 23.96 -16.14
CA VAL A 91 5.95 24.08 -15.44
C VAL A 91 5.83 25.09 -14.30
N GLY A 92 6.10 24.61 -13.09
CA GLY A 92 6.22 25.38 -11.86
C GLY A 92 7.50 26.21 -11.79
N SER A 93 7.94 26.45 -10.57
CA SER A 93 9.02 27.33 -10.17
C SER A 93 9.80 26.70 -9.01
N ASN A 94 10.81 27.40 -8.48
CA ASN A 94 11.51 26.94 -7.27
C ASN A 94 10.85 27.44 -5.97
N ASN A 95 9.58 27.86 -6.04
CA ASN A 95 8.78 28.20 -4.86
C ASN A 95 7.53 27.32 -4.88
N ASN A 96 6.88 27.20 -3.73
CA ASN A 96 5.61 26.49 -3.62
C ASN A 96 4.61 26.95 -4.70
N ASP A 97 4.10 25.99 -5.45
CA ASP A 97 3.14 26.17 -6.52
C ASP A 97 1.88 25.35 -6.25
N LEU A 98 0.74 25.87 -6.68
CA LEU A 98 -0.51 25.14 -6.79
C LEU A 98 -0.78 24.97 -8.29
N ILE A 99 -0.72 23.73 -8.75
CA ILE A 99 -0.83 23.37 -10.16
C ILE A 99 -2.08 22.51 -10.35
N LEU A 100 -2.97 22.93 -11.26
CA LEU A 100 -4.19 22.21 -11.64
C LEU A 100 -4.12 21.84 -13.13
N GLY A 101 -3.95 20.57 -13.47
CA GLY A 101 -3.97 20.04 -14.84
C GLY A 101 -5.34 20.15 -15.48
N ARG A 102 -6.37 19.74 -14.71
CA ARG A 102 -7.80 19.70 -15.05
C ARG A 102 -8.20 18.51 -15.87
N GLY A 103 -7.98 18.54 -17.18
CA GLY A 103 -8.48 17.50 -18.07
C GLY A 103 -7.55 17.31 -19.24
N GLY A 104 -7.53 16.12 -19.80
CA GLY A 104 -6.53 15.78 -20.81
C GLY A 104 -5.31 15.13 -20.17
N ASN A 105 -4.41 14.61 -21.02
CA ASN A 105 -3.21 13.93 -20.56
C ASN A 105 -2.09 14.96 -20.43
N ASP A 106 -1.83 15.39 -19.21
CA ASP A 106 -0.94 16.50 -18.92
C ASP A 106 0.47 16.03 -18.61
N ILE A 107 1.42 16.93 -18.80
CA ILE A 107 2.77 16.81 -18.25
C ILE A 107 3.00 17.98 -17.33
N ILE A 108 3.25 17.67 -16.06
CA ILE A 108 3.41 18.64 -15.01
C ILE A 108 4.81 18.48 -14.42
N VAL A 109 5.58 19.57 -14.39
CA VAL A 109 6.88 19.64 -13.73
C VAL A 109 6.85 20.77 -12.71
N ALA A 110 6.72 20.46 -11.42
CA ALA A 110 6.56 21.47 -10.38
C ALA A 110 7.89 22.13 -9.94
N LEU A 111 9.01 21.41 -10.11
CA LEU A 111 10.40 21.84 -9.84
C LEU A 111 10.77 21.85 -8.37
N GLY A 112 10.57 22.95 -7.64
CA GLY A 112 11.02 23.01 -6.25
C GLY A 112 10.15 23.88 -5.38
N GLY A 113 10.14 23.59 -4.09
CA GLY A 113 9.13 24.14 -3.18
C GLY A 113 8.29 23.01 -2.63
N ASN A 114 7.39 23.32 -1.68
CA ASN A 114 6.39 22.35 -1.25
C ASN A 114 5.15 22.59 -2.09
N ASP A 115 4.97 21.79 -3.13
CA ASP A 115 3.98 21.99 -4.17
C ASP A 115 2.69 21.23 -3.88
N LEU A 116 1.59 21.75 -4.42
CA LEU A 116 0.29 21.09 -4.47
C LEU A 116 -0.05 20.86 -5.95
N VAL A 117 0.01 19.61 -6.39
CA VAL A 117 -0.18 19.26 -7.79
C VAL A 117 -1.40 18.35 -7.94
N PHE A 118 -2.30 18.73 -8.84
CA PHE A 118 -3.51 17.97 -9.17
C PHE A 118 -3.55 17.75 -10.68
N GLY A 119 -3.37 16.51 -11.16
CA GLY A 119 -3.57 16.14 -12.56
C GLY A 119 -5.05 16.21 -12.96
N GLU A 120 -5.92 15.81 -12.03
CA GLU A 120 -7.37 15.73 -12.15
C GLU A 120 -7.85 14.66 -13.14
N GLY A 121 -7.81 14.87 -14.45
CA GLY A 121 -8.55 14.03 -15.39
C GLY A 121 -7.81 13.70 -16.66
N GLY A 122 -7.18 12.54 -16.73
CA GLY A 122 -6.43 12.09 -17.89
C GLY A 122 -5.38 11.10 -17.45
N ASN A 123 -4.52 10.68 -18.37
CA ASN A 123 -3.32 9.94 -17.99
C ASN A 123 -2.17 10.93 -17.91
N ASP A 124 -1.83 11.35 -16.70
CA ASP A 124 -0.92 12.45 -16.46
C ASP A 124 0.49 11.96 -16.16
N ILE A 125 1.48 12.80 -16.47
CA ILE A 125 2.88 12.61 -16.05
C ILE A 125 3.21 13.77 -15.12
N VAL A 126 3.41 13.47 -13.84
CA VAL A 126 3.72 14.46 -12.81
C VAL A 126 5.11 14.23 -12.24
N LEU A 127 5.95 15.26 -12.31
CA LEU A 127 7.25 15.35 -11.64
C LEU A 127 7.16 16.49 -10.62
N ALA A 128 7.05 16.15 -9.33
CA ALA A 128 6.89 17.17 -8.29
C ALA A 128 8.23 17.88 -7.99
N GLY A 129 9.31 17.11 -7.91
CA GLY A 129 10.66 17.67 -7.92
C GLY A 129 11.26 17.71 -6.52
N SER A 130 11.53 18.88 -5.97
CA SER A 130 12.21 19.00 -4.67
C SER A 130 11.43 19.79 -3.64
N GLY A 131 11.23 19.20 -2.46
CA GLY A 131 10.45 19.75 -1.37
C GLY A 131 9.50 18.69 -0.84
N ASN A 132 8.62 19.05 0.08
CA ASN A 132 7.60 18.11 0.56
C ASN A 132 6.32 18.38 -0.23
N ASP A 133 6.06 17.56 -1.22
CA ASP A 133 5.00 17.78 -2.19
C ASP A 133 3.74 16.99 -1.84
N PHE A 134 2.60 17.51 -2.26
CA PHE A 134 1.37 16.73 -2.38
C PHE A 134 1.02 16.60 -3.85
N VAL A 135 0.87 15.37 -4.31
CA VAL A 135 0.46 15.07 -5.68
C VAL A 135 -0.78 14.19 -5.67
N SER A 136 -1.79 14.60 -6.43
CA SER A 136 -2.96 13.80 -6.80
C SER A 136 -2.97 13.64 -8.32
N GLY A 137 -2.83 12.41 -8.82
CA GLY A 137 -2.95 12.08 -10.25
C GLY A 137 -4.37 12.34 -10.74
N GLY A 138 -5.36 11.71 -10.10
CA GLY A 138 -6.77 11.98 -10.32
C GLY A 138 -7.44 10.79 -10.98
N SER A 139 -8.03 10.95 -12.16
CA SER A 139 -8.65 9.85 -12.89
C SER A 139 -7.92 9.55 -14.19
N GLY A 140 -7.52 8.29 -14.38
CA GLY A 140 -6.78 7.82 -15.56
C GLY A 140 -5.64 6.93 -15.10
N ASN A 141 -4.69 6.58 -15.96
CA ASN A 141 -3.50 5.83 -15.55
C ASN A 141 -2.33 6.82 -15.47
N ASP A 142 -1.98 7.21 -14.27
CA ASP A 142 -1.05 8.30 -14.02
C ASP A 142 0.37 7.80 -13.73
N PHE A 143 1.35 8.59 -14.11
CA PHE A 143 2.74 8.43 -13.70
C PHE A 143 3.12 9.59 -12.78
N VAL A 144 3.49 9.29 -11.54
CA VAL A 144 3.87 10.31 -10.56
C VAL A 144 5.25 9.98 -9.99
N PHE A 145 6.13 10.99 -9.98
CA PHE A 145 7.41 10.97 -9.30
C PHE A 145 7.48 12.12 -8.30
N GLY A 146 7.53 11.79 -7.00
CA GLY A 146 7.63 12.76 -5.90
C GLY A 146 8.95 13.53 -5.96
N GLY A 147 10.06 12.79 -5.98
CA GLY A 147 11.39 13.37 -6.11
C GLY A 147 12.09 13.45 -4.77
N SER A 148 12.56 14.62 -4.35
CA SER A 148 13.30 14.73 -3.09
C SER A 148 12.51 15.43 -2.01
N GLY A 149 12.27 14.74 -0.89
CA GLY A 149 11.58 15.28 0.27
C GLY A 149 10.60 14.25 0.83
N ASN A 150 9.74 14.67 1.74
CA ASN A 150 8.73 13.79 2.31
C ASN A 150 7.40 14.06 1.59
N ASP A 151 7.15 13.29 0.54
CA ASP A 151 6.02 13.54 -0.35
C ASP A 151 4.78 12.75 0.06
N ILE A 152 3.62 13.24 -0.35
CA ILE A 152 2.35 12.54 -0.25
C ILE A 152 1.83 12.33 -1.66
N LEU A 153 1.68 11.07 -2.06
CA LEU A 153 1.34 10.71 -3.43
C LEU A 153 0.03 9.92 -3.47
N ASP A 154 -0.94 10.41 -4.23
CA ASP A 154 -2.21 9.76 -4.54
C ASP A 154 -2.33 9.59 -6.06
N GLY A 155 -2.49 8.36 -6.53
CA GLY A 155 -2.75 8.11 -7.95
C GLY A 155 -4.20 8.42 -8.32
N GLY A 156 -5.12 8.29 -7.36
CA GLY A 156 -6.54 8.40 -7.61
C GLY A 156 -7.13 7.13 -8.25
N SER A 157 -8.02 7.26 -9.22
CA SER A 157 -8.66 6.11 -9.87
C SER A 157 -7.93 5.75 -11.15
N GLY A 158 -7.43 4.52 -11.26
CA GLY A 158 -6.50 4.27 -12.35
C GLY A 158 -5.85 2.92 -12.37
N ASN A 159 -4.74 2.81 -13.08
CA ASN A 159 -3.69 1.84 -12.78
C ASN A 159 -2.42 2.68 -12.80
N ASP A 160 -2.05 3.17 -11.63
CA ASP A 160 -1.11 4.26 -11.52
C ASP A 160 0.29 3.74 -11.22
N SER A 161 1.29 4.55 -11.52
CA SER A 161 2.69 4.26 -11.23
C SER A 161 3.26 5.40 -10.39
N LEU A 162 3.38 5.18 -9.08
CA LEU A 162 3.82 6.19 -8.11
C LEU A 162 5.20 5.84 -7.59
N PHE A 163 6.12 6.79 -7.67
CA PHE A 163 7.51 6.68 -7.24
C PHE A 163 7.82 7.78 -6.23
N GLY A 164 8.22 7.37 -5.02
CA GLY A 164 8.47 8.29 -3.91
C GLY A 164 9.75 9.10 -4.03
N GLY A 165 10.79 8.58 -4.69
CA GLY A 165 12.09 9.24 -4.72
C GLY A 165 12.85 9.10 -3.40
N THR A 166 13.47 10.18 -2.93
CA THR A 166 14.23 10.19 -1.67
C THR A 166 13.43 10.85 -0.56
N GLY A 167 13.43 10.28 0.63
CA GLY A 167 12.86 10.89 1.82
C GLY A 167 11.93 9.92 2.53
N LYS A 168 10.90 10.42 3.20
CA LYS A 168 9.90 9.57 3.87
C LYS A 168 8.54 9.86 3.25
N ASN A 169 8.12 9.01 2.32
CA ASN A 169 6.95 9.24 1.50
C ASN A 169 5.72 8.50 2.05
N ASP A 170 4.56 9.14 1.88
CA ASP A 170 3.27 8.58 2.25
C ASP A 170 2.41 8.41 0.98
N PHE A 171 2.18 7.18 0.55
CA PHE A 171 1.26 6.84 -0.53
C PHE A 171 -0.16 6.71 0.00
N ILE A 172 -1.12 7.31 -0.69
CA ILE A 172 -2.55 7.10 -0.45
C ILE A 172 -2.99 5.94 -1.34
N GLY A 173 -3.44 4.86 -0.71
CA GLY A 173 -3.93 3.69 -1.42
C GLY A 173 -5.33 3.93 -1.96
N SER A 174 -5.45 4.02 -3.28
CA SER A 174 -6.67 4.36 -4.02
C SER A 174 -7.20 3.14 -4.80
N SER A 175 -8.11 3.33 -5.76
CA SER A 175 -8.65 2.23 -6.57
C SER A 175 -7.85 2.06 -7.85
N GLY A 176 -7.55 0.83 -8.23
CA GLY A 176 -6.71 0.56 -9.37
C GLY A 176 -5.81 -0.64 -9.16
N ASN A 177 -5.08 -1.02 -10.22
CA ASN A 177 -3.92 -1.89 -10.04
C ASN A 177 -2.66 -1.03 -10.12
N ASP A 178 -2.16 -0.62 -8.96
CA ASP A 178 -1.17 0.44 -8.89
C ASP A 178 0.21 -0.14 -8.58
N VAL A 179 1.27 0.51 -9.07
CA VAL A 179 2.65 0.21 -8.70
C VAL A 179 3.13 1.33 -7.78
N LEU A 180 3.41 0.99 -6.53
CA LEU A 180 3.86 1.94 -5.51
C LEU A 180 5.29 1.61 -5.12
N ASN A 181 6.22 2.47 -5.52
CA ASN A 181 7.64 2.30 -5.26
C ASN A 181 8.14 3.41 -4.33
N GLY A 182 8.38 3.07 -3.06
CA GLY A 182 8.87 4.03 -2.06
C GLY A 182 10.25 4.59 -2.35
N GLU A 183 11.05 3.83 -3.10
CA GLU A 183 12.45 4.13 -3.34
C GLU A 183 13.26 4.33 -2.04
N GLU A 184 14.01 5.42 -1.90
CA GLU A 184 14.88 5.64 -0.74
C GLU A 184 14.10 6.26 0.41
N GLY A 185 13.90 5.50 1.48
CA GLY A 185 13.10 6.03 2.56
C GLY A 185 12.66 5.00 3.57
N ASN A 186 11.82 5.45 4.49
CA ASN A 186 10.95 4.59 5.29
C ASN A 186 9.51 4.92 4.91
N ASP A 187 9.04 4.32 3.84
CA ASP A 187 7.82 4.77 3.17
C ASP A 187 6.58 4.08 3.75
N THR A 188 5.45 4.76 3.64
CA THR A 188 4.16 4.30 4.16
C THR A 188 3.14 4.26 3.04
N VAL A 189 2.34 3.19 2.96
CA VAL A 189 1.09 3.21 2.19
C VAL A 189 -0.11 3.12 3.14
N ASP A 190 -1.05 4.04 2.94
CA ASP A 190 -2.23 4.22 3.77
C ASP A 190 -3.51 3.86 2.98
N TYR A 191 -4.15 2.76 3.36
CA TYR A 191 -5.41 2.27 2.80
C TYR A 191 -6.63 2.60 3.67
N THR A 192 -6.48 3.43 4.72
CA THR A 192 -7.57 3.74 5.65
C THR A 192 -8.77 4.40 4.97
N GLY A 193 -8.54 5.12 3.86
CA GLY A 193 -9.58 5.79 3.08
C GLY A 193 -10.45 4.87 2.21
N LEU A 194 -10.07 3.59 2.02
CA LEU A 194 -10.78 2.70 1.10
C LEU A 194 -12.18 2.27 1.60
N GLY A 195 -12.41 2.23 2.91
CA GLY A 195 -13.63 1.66 3.48
C GLY A 195 -13.81 0.17 3.16
N ARG A 196 -12.72 -0.54 2.85
CA ARG A 196 -12.69 -1.95 2.42
C ARG A 196 -11.54 -2.69 3.10
N ALA A 197 -11.76 -3.97 3.40
CA ALA A 197 -10.68 -4.84 3.85
C ALA A 197 -9.64 -5.05 2.74
N ILE A 198 -8.37 -5.04 3.11
CA ILE A 198 -7.26 -5.39 2.23
C ILE A 198 -6.65 -6.75 2.61
N THR A 199 -6.00 -7.41 1.64
CA THR A 199 -5.20 -8.62 1.88
C THR A 199 -3.77 -8.41 1.39
N LEU A 200 -2.81 -8.46 2.31
CA LEU A 200 -1.37 -8.41 2.01
C LEU A 200 -0.84 -9.82 1.70
N LEU A 201 -0.20 -9.97 0.56
CA LEU A 201 0.40 -11.21 0.09
C LEU A 201 1.94 -11.22 0.24
N PRO A 202 2.59 -12.40 0.21
CA PRO A 202 4.03 -12.56 0.42
C PRO A 202 4.90 -12.00 -0.70
N THR A 203 4.30 -11.57 -1.80
CA THR A 203 5.00 -10.96 -2.93
C THR A 203 5.04 -9.43 -2.83
N GLY A 204 4.55 -8.85 -1.73
CA GLY A 204 4.36 -7.40 -1.62
C GLY A 204 3.10 -6.90 -2.36
N ILE A 205 2.21 -7.81 -2.77
CA ILE A 205 0.95 -7.43 -3.42
C ILE A 205 -0.12 -7.18 -2.36
N VAL A 206 -0.86 -6.07 -2.49
CA VAL A 206 -2.06 -5.78 -1.68
C VAL A 206 -3.30 -5.92 -2.54
N ASN A 207 -4.19 -6.86 -2.19
CA ASN A 207 -5.48 -7.02 -2.86
C ASN A 207 -6.56 -6.20 -2.15
N LYS A 208 -7.21 -5.28 -2.87
CA LYS A 208 -8.15 -4.28 -2.35
C LYS A 208 -9.63 -4.72 -2.50
N SER A 209 -9.90 -6.02 -2.37
CA SER A 209 -11.25 -6.60 -2.32
C SER A 209 -12.22 -6.10 -3.41
N GLY A 210 -11.76 -6.08 -4.66
CA GLY A 210 -12.55 -5.67 -5.83
C GLY A 210 -12.26 -4.25 -6.34
N LEU A 211 -11.43 -3.49 -5.63
CA LEU A 211 -10.89 -2.19 -6.10
C LEU A 211 -9.55 -2.32 -6.84
N GLY A 212 -9.12 -3.55 -7.19
CA GLY A 212 -7.84 -3.82 -7.85
C GLY A 212 -6.75 -4.31 -6.88
N LYS A 213 -5.50 -4.31 -7.33
CA LYS A 213 -4.35 -4.85 -6.61
C LYS A 213 -3.11 -3.98 -6.78
N ASP A 214 -2.42 -3.70 -5.68
CA ASP A 214 -1.20 -2.90 -5.73
C ASP A 214 0.04 -3.76 -5.58
N GLU A 215 1.08 -3.40 -6.31
CA GLU A 215 2.43 -3.93 -6.16
C GLU A 215 3.25 -2.94 -5.32
N LEU A 216 3.65 -3.35 -4.12
CA LEU A 216 4.47 -2.55 -3.22
C LEU A 216 5.94 -2.89 -3.36
N ILE A 217 6.73 -1.92 -3.78
CA ILE A 217 8.17 -2.03 -3.97
C ILE A 217 8.83 -1.07 -2.97
N ARG A 218 9.72 -1.59 -2.12
CA ARG A 218 10.46 -0.76 -1.14
C ARG A 218 9.55 0.16 -0.30
N VAL A 219 8.44 -0.38 0.19
CA VAL A 219 7.54 0.30 1.14
C VAL A 219 7.60 -0.44 2.46
N GLU A 220 7.89 0.26 3.56
CA GLU A 220 8.16 -0.36 4.86
C GLU A 220 6.90 -0.49 5.71
N THR A 221 5.96 0.45 5.62
CA THR A 221 4.76 0.50 6.46
C THR A 221 3.48 0.39 5.64
N ILE A 222 2.55 -0.46 6.09
CA ILE A 222 1.25 -0.67 5.47
C ILE A 222 0.16 -0.46 6.52
N ILE A 223 -0.79 0.44 6.25
CA ILE A 223 -1.88 0.77 7.17
C ILE A 223 -3.20 0.39 6.50
N GLY A 224 -3.94 -0.55 7.08
CA GLY A 224 -5.30 -0.88 6.67
C GLY A 224 -6.35 -0.01 7.35
N ASP A 225 -7.60 -0.07 6.88
CA ASP A 225 -8.74 0.56 7.57
C ASP A 225 -9.09 -0.22 8.85
N ALA A 226 -9.02 0.43 10.02
CA ALA A 226 -9.33 -0.16 11.33
C ALA A 226 -10.77 -0.68 11.47
N GLY A 227 -11.71 -0.20 10.65
CA GLY A 227 -13.08 -0.69 10.62
C GLY A 227 -13.26 -2.00 9.83
N GLN A 228 -12.19 -2.52 9.23
CA GLN A 228 -12.23 -3.65 8.30
C GLN A 228 -11.37 -4.81 8.77
N ALA A 229 -11.74 -6.03 8.35
CA ALA A 229 -11.00 -7.24 8.69
C ALA A 229 -9.79 -7.45 7.75
N ASN A 230 -8.78 -6.59 7.87
CA ASN A 230 -7.58 -6.67 7.03
C ASN A 230 -6.77 -7.92 7.34
N THR A 231 -6.22 -8.52 6.29
CA THR A 231 -5.62 -9.87 6.33
C THR A 231 -4.19 -9.86 5.85
N ILE A 232 -3.30 -10.52 6.59
CA ILE A 232 -1.99 -10.96 6.10
C ILE A 232 -2.17 -12.40 5.65
N ASP A 233 -1.94 -12.71 4.38
CA ASP A 233 -2.13 -14.06 3.84
C ASP A 233 -0.80 -14.62 3.33
N ALA A 234 -0.08 -15.32 4.21
CA ALA A 234 1.20 -15.94 3.89
C ALA A 234 1.09 -17.34 3.27
N SER A 235 -0.12 -17.86 3.07
CA SER A 235 -0.35 -19.24 2.60
C SER A 235 0.23 -19.52 1.21
N SER A 236 0.45 -18.47 0.41
CA SER A 236 1.03 -18.55 -0.93
C SER A 236 2.56 -18.40 -0.99
N ALA A 237 3.24 -18.23 0.16
CA ALA A 237 4.70 -18.02 0.23
C ALA A 237 5.53 -19.27 -0.16
N GLY A 238 4.88 -20.42 -0.34
CA GLY A 238 5.49 -21.70 -0.67
C GLY A 238 5.81 -22.54 0.57
N SER A 239 5.96 -23.85 0.36
CA SER A 239 6.08 -24.86 1.44
C SER A 239 7.34 -24.77 2.31
N GLY A 240 8.30 -23.92 1.93
CA GLY A 240 9.50 -23.69 2.71
C GLY A 240 9.48 -22.38 3.51
N ALA A 241 8.47 -21.53 3.31
CA ALA A 241 8.42 -20.22 3.92
C ALA A 241 7.83 -20.27 5.33
N SER A 242 8.19 -19.30 6.16
CA SER A 242 7.56 -19.04 7.46
C SER A 242 7.21 -17.56 7.64
N VAL A 243 6.29 -17.26 8.54
CA VAL A 243 5.84 -15.94 8.95
C VAL A 243 6.07 -15.74 10.45
N ASN A 244 6.58 -14.57 10.80
CA ASN A 244 6.63 -14.07 12.17
C ASN A 244 5.79 -12.78 12.21
N VAL A 245 4.63 -12.84 12.86
CA VAL A 245 3.71 -11.71 12.99
C VAL A 245 3.50 -11.39 14.47
N ASN A 246 3.54 -10.11 14.80
CA ASN A 246 3.08 -9.60 16.08
C ASN A 246 2.24 -8.35 15.86
N LEU A 247 0.92 -8.52 15.94
CA LEU A 247 -0.04 -7.44 15.70
C LEU A 247 -0.04 -6.40 16.84
N GLN A 248 0.23 -6.79 18.10
CA GLN A 248 0.44 -5.82 19.19
C GLN A 248 1.63 -4.89 18.97
N GLN A 249 2.66 -5.39 18.27
CA GLN A 249 3.89 -4.65 17.97
C GLN A 249 3.92 -4.10 16.53
N ASN A 250 2.83 -4.26 15.77
CA ASN A 250 2.73 -3.87 14.36
C ASN A 250 3.88 -4.43 13.50
N SER A 251 4.31 -5.66 13.73
CA SER A 251 5.49 -6.26 13.09
C SER A 251 5.12 -7.45 12.22
N LEU A 252 5.67 -7.48 11.00
CA LEU A 252 5.57 -8.59 10.05
C LEU A 252 6.96 -8.92 9.49
N GLN A 253 7.32 -10.20 9.56
CA GLN A 253 8.43 -10.76 8.81
C GLN A 253 7.96 -12.00 8.05
N ILE A 254 8.22 -12.05 6.74
CA ILE A 254 7.99 -13.22 5.90
C ILE A 254 9.33 -13.75 5.40
N ASN A 255 9.66 -14.97 5.78
CA ASN A 255 10.88 -15.67 5.39
C ASN A 255 10.57 -16.59 4.21
N VAL A 256 10.86 -16.15 2.97
CA VAL A 256 10.65 -16.96 1.77
C VAL A 256 11.93 -17.74 1.41
N VAL A 257 11.82 -19.02 1.08
CA VAL A 257 13.00 -19.83 0.70
C VAL A 257 13.60 -19.33 -0.61
N ASN A 258 14.90 -19.03 -0.58
CA ASN A 258 15.64 -18.45 -1.71
C ASN A 258 15.04 -17.13 -2.23
N GLY A 259 14.25 -16.43 -1.41
CA GLY A 259 13.69 -15.12 -1.71
C GLY A 259 14.19 -14.06 -0.72
N PRO A 260 13.92 -12.77 -1.00
CA PRO A 260 14.16 -11.72 -0.03
C PRO A 260 13.27 -11.93 1.20
N VAL A 261 13.80 -11.64 2.38
CA VAL A 261 12.99 -11.53 3.59
C VAL A 261 12.18 -10.24 3.50
N LEU A 262 10.86 -10.34 3.64
CA LEU A 262 10.00 -9.17 3.71
C LEU A 262 9.80 -8.78 5.16
N ASN A 263 10.42 -7.67 5.56
CA ASN A 263 10.16 -7.03 6.84
C ASN A 263 9.27 -5.82 6.61
N ARG A 264 8.16 -5.72 7.35
CA ARG A 264 7.19 -4.64 7.24
C ARG A 264 6.65 -4.27 8.61
N THR A 265 6.27 -3.01 8.77
CA THR A 265 5.34 -2.58 9.80
C THR A 265 3.93 -2.66 9.24
N VAL A 266 3.02 -3.30 9.98
CA VAL A 266 1.63 -3.50 9.56
C VAL A 266 0.69 -3.00 10.65
N GLN A 267 -0.25 -2.15 10.29
CA GLN A 267 -1.22 -1.56 11.23
C GLN A 267 -2.65 -1.88 10.81
N ASN A 268 -3.52 -2.09 11.80
CA ASN A 268 -4.94 -2.40 11.62
C ASN A 268 -5.21 -3.74 10.90
N PHE A 269 -4.33 -4.72 11.06
CA PHE A 269 -4.55 -6.10 10.62
C PHE A 269 -5.07 -6.94 11.78
N VAL A 270 -6.10 -7.75 11.53
CA VAL A 270 -6.73 -8.61 12.55
C VAL A 270 -6.80 -10.07 12.12
N ASN A 271 -6.52 -10.36 10.84
CA ASN A 271 -6.47 -11.72 10.33
C ASN A 271 -5.05 -12.05 9.85
N VAL A 272 -4.58 -13.26 10.17
CA VAL A 272 -3.30 -13.78 9.69
C VAL A 272 -3.50 -15.22 9.24
N LYS A 273 -3.02 -15.54 8.04
CA LYS A 273 -2.81 -16.92 7.61
C LYS A 273 -1.31 -17.13 7.45
N GLY A 274 -0.78 -18.13 8.11
CA GLY A 274 0.63 -18.49 8.04
C GLY A 274 0.99 -19.20 6.74
N ALA A 275 2.24 -19.63 6.68
CA ALA A 275 2.91 -20.17 5.51
C ALA A 275 2.95 -21.71 5.59
N GLY A 276 4.00 -22.31 4.99
CA GLY A 276 4.11 -23.76 4.85
C GLY A 276 5.05 -24.43 5.87
N ARG A 277 5.61 -23.65 6.79
CA ARG A 277 6.47 -24.09 7.89
C ARG A 277 6.03 -23.41 9.17
N ASN A 278 6.60 -23.87 10.28
CA ASN A 278 6.48 -23.30 11.60
C ASN A 278 6.46 -21.77 11.60
N ASP A 279 5.30 -21.25 11.93
CA ASP A 279 5.00 -19.84 12.02
C ASP A 279 4.93 -19.38 13.48
N THR A 280 5.14 -18.09 13.70
CA THR A 280 4.88 -17.44 14.99
C THR A 280 3.90 -16.31 14.75
N ILE A 281 2.68 -16.45 15.27
CA ILE A 281 1.58 -15.52 15.04
C ILE A 281 1.05 -15.03 16.38
N ILE A 282 1.17 -13.73 16.62
CA ILE A 282 0.64 -13.06 17.80
C ILE A 282 -0.42 -12.05 17.35
N GLY A 283 -1.64 -12.26 17.81
CA GLY A 283 -2.79 -11.37 17.68
C GLY A 283 -2.61 -10.05 18.42
N ASP A 284 -3.67 -9.26 18.51
CA ASP A 284 -3.71 -8.02 19.28
C ASP A 284 -4.81 -8.05 20.36
N ASN A 285 -5.39 -6.91 20.72
CA ASN A 285 -6.49 -6.89 21.70
C ASN A 285 -7.87 -6.90 21.01
N ASN A 286 -7.91 -6.99 19.69
CA ASN A 286 -9.13 -7.13 18.91
C ASN A 286 -9.44 -8.61 18.70
N SER A 287 -10.68 -8.93 18.37
CA SER A 287 -11.03 -10.26 17.88
C SER A 287 -10.28 -10.59 16.59
N ASN A 288 -9.35 -11.53 16.67
CA ASN A 288 -8.52 -11.94 15.54
C ASN A 288 -8.99 -13.27 14.91
N GLN A 289 -8.63 -13.46 13.64
CA GLN A 289 -8.69 -14.77 12.98
C GLN A 289 -7.28 -15.20 12.57
N LEU A 290 -6.74 -16.16 13.30
CA LEU A 290 -5.35 -16.59 13.18
C LEU A 290 -5.32 -18.04 12.70
N THR A 291 -4.62 -18.28 11.59
CA THR A 291 -4.43 -19.62 11.01
C THR A 291 -2.94 -19.88 10.87
N GLY A 292 -2.44 -20.98 11.42
CA GLY A 292 -1.04 -21.41 11.31
C GLY A 292 -0.71 -21.87 9.89
N GLY A 293 -1.43 -22.86 9.38
CA GLY A 293 -1.21 -23.38 8.04
C GLY A 293 -0.60 -24.78 8.10
N ALA A 294 0.59 -24.96 7.55
CA ALA A 294 1.33 -26.22 7.66
C ALA A 294 2.60 -26.00 8.47
N GLY A 295 3.08 -27.03 9.17
CA GLY A 295 4.17 -26.92 10.13
C GLY A 295 3.70 -27.04 11.57
N SER A 296 4.61 -26.76 12.49
CA SER A 296 4.33 -26.71 13.93
C SER A 296 4.32 -25.25 14.37
N ASP A 297 3.13 -24.69 14.53
CA ASP A 297 2.95 -23.25 14.66
C ASP A 297 2.76 -22.81 16.11
N GLU A 298 3.24 -21.61 16.45
CA GLU A 298 2.96 -20.97 17.73
C GLU A 298 2.02 -19.79 17.51
N ILE A 299 0.79 -19.91 18.03
CA ILE A 299 -0.27 -18.93 17.82
C ILE A 299 -0.80 -18.43 19.17
N THR A 300 -0.83 -17.11 19.34
CA THR A 300 -1.38 -16.44 20.52
C THR A 300 -2.42 -15.42 20.08
N GLY A 301 -3.67 -15.53 20.52
CA GLY A 301 -4.74 -14.55 20.26
C GLY A 301 -4.52 -13.24 21.01
N ALA A 302 -4.09 -13.34 22.26
CA ALA A 302 -3.81 -12.26 23.21
C ALA A 302 -5.05 -11.67 23.88
N GLY A 303 -5.83 -10.79 23.25
CA GLY A 303 -7.04 -10.25 23.85
C GLY A 303 -8.16 -10.08 22.83
N GLY A 304 -9.41 -10.14 23.28
CA GLY A 304 -10.56 -10.18 22.37
C GLY A 304 -11.07 -11.60 22.21
N ASN A 305 -12.12 -11.80 21.41
CA ASN A 305 -12.63 -13.15 21.15
C ASN A 305 -11.99 -13.67 19.88
N ASP A 306 -11.00 -14.55 20.02
CA ASP A 306 -10.18 -14.97 18.91
C ASP A 306 -10.66 -16.27 18.28
N THR A 307 -10.46 -16.41 16.97
CA THR A 307 -10.58 -17.70 16.29
C THR A 307 -9.19 -18.16 15.88
N ILE A 308 -8.74 -19.24 16.50
CA ILE A 308 -7.40 -19.79 16.32
C ILE A 308 -7.51 -21.16 15.66
N VAL A 309 -6.82 -21.31 14.54
CA VAL A 309 -6.76 -22.52 13.72
C VAL A 309 -5.29 -22.88 13.58
N GLY A 310 -4.84 -24.05 14.05
CA GLY A 310 -3.45 -24.44 13.81
C GLY A 310 -3.27 -24.88 12.35
N VAL A 311 -3.94 -25.95 11.92
CA VAL A 311 -3.91 -26.42 10.52
C VAL A 311 -5.07 -25.87 9.70
N ASP A 312 -4.79 -25.29 8.53
CA ASP A 312 -5.84 -24.84 7.60
C ASP A 312 -6.71 -26.04 7.16
N PRO A 313 -8.03 -26.03 7.43
CA PRO A 313 -8.94 -27.13 7.07
C PRO A 313 -8.99 -27.42 5.56
N ASN A 314 -8.56 -26.49 4.72
CA ASN A 314 -8.48 -26.66 3.26
C ASN A 314 -7.15 -27.25 2.78
N SER A 315 -6.16 -27.41 3.67
CA SER A 315 -4.89 -28.07 3.36
C SER A 315 -5.12 -29.57 3.20
N LYS A 316 -4.81 -30.11 2.01
CA LYS A 316 -5.02 -31.53 1.67
C LYS A 316 -3.96 -32.47 2.27
N GLN A 317 -3.01 -31.95 3.01
CA GLN A 317 -1.94 -32.71 3.65
C GLN A 317 -1.64 -32.07 5.02
N PRO A 318 -2.29 -32.53 6.10
CA PRO A 318 -1.69 -32.38 7.42
C PRO A 318 -0.28 -32.99 7.33
N GLY A 319 0.73 -32.25 7.77
CA GLY A 319 2.10 -32.75 7.81
C GLY A 319 2.23 -33.96 8.72
N VAL A 320 3.42 -34.55 8.76
CA VAL A 320 3.75 -35.67 9.66
C VAL A 320 4.53 -35.13 10.84
N ASN A 321 4.02 -35.30 12.05
CA ASN A 321 4.53 -34.76 13.33
C ASN A 321 4.35 -33.24 13.51
N GLU A 322 3.18 -32.69 13.18
CA GLU A 322 2.81 -31.29 13.39
C GLU A 322 2.28 -31.04 14.81
N ILE A 323 2.92 -30.10 15.52
CA ILE A 323 2.52 -29.70 16.87
C ILE A 323 2.21 -28.22 16.87
N ASP A 324 0.93 -27.87 16.95
CA ASP A 324 0.51 -26.49 17.08
C ASP A 324 0.33 -26.11 18.54
N VAL A 325 0.90 -24.99 18.93
CA VAL A 325 0.79 -24.43 20.27
C VAL A 325 -0.15 -23.24 20.20
N LEU A 326 -1.35 -23.41 20.74
CA LEU A 326 -2.43 -22.43 20.65
C LEU A 326 -2.71 -21.83 22.03
N THR A 327 -2.66 -20.51 22.10
CA THR A 327 -2.95 -19.72 23.31
C THR A 327 -4.06 -18.74 22.97
N GLY A 328 -5.21 -18.82 23.63
CA GLY A 328 -6.34 -17.91 23.40
C GLY A 328 -6.02 -16.52 23.92
N GLY A 329 -5.70 -16.45 25.22
CA GLY A 329 -5.51 -15.22 25.94
C GLY A 329 -6.78 -14.79 26.69
N ALA A 330 -7.12 -13.52 26.59
CA ALA A 330 -8.26 -12.94 27.29
C ALA A 330 -9.46 -12.77 26.36
N GLY A 331 -10.50 -13.56 26.58
CA GLY A 331 -11.77 -13.41 25.87
C GLY A 331 -12.53 -14.71 25.84
N ALA A 332 -13.49 -14.82 24.91
CA ALA A 332 -14.16 -16.07 24.60
C ALA A 332 -13.60 -16.63 23.29
N ASP A 333 -12.56 -17.43 23.44
CA ASP A 333 -11.74 -17.87 22.32
C ASP A 333 -12.29 -19.16 21.71
N LYS A 334 -12.06 -19.31 20.40
CA LYS A 334 -12.50 -20.45 19.61
C LYS A 334 -11.31 -21.12 18.96
N PHE A 335 -11.00 -22.32 19.43
CA PHE A 335 -10.00 -23.19 18.85
C PHE A 335 -10.66 -24.11 17.83
N VAL A 336 -10.23 -24.05 16.57
CA VAL A 336 -10.71 -24.93 15.50
C VAL A 336 -9.70 -26.03 15.26
N ILE A 337 -10.09 -27.27 15.57
CA ILE A 337 -9.23 -28.45 15.49
C ILE A 337 -9.81 -29.39 14.44
N GLY A 338 -9.49 -29.13 13.18
CA GLY A 338 -9.86 -29.97 12.03
C GLY A 338 -11.21 -29.61 11.42
N ASP A 339 -11.65 -30.42 10.45
CA ASP A 339 -13.02 -30.38 9.93
C ASP A 339 -13.59 -31.78 9.62
N SER A 340 -14.84 -31.82 9.16
CA SER A 340 -15.56 -33.07 8.87
C SER A 340 -14.94 -33.94 7.75
N ASN A 341 -14.09 -33.35 6.91
CA ASN A 341 -13.43 -34.01 5.77
C ASN A 341 -11.95 -34.31 6.06
N ASN A 342 -11.31 -33.49 6.88
CA ASN A 342 -9.92 -33.54 7.32
C ASN A 342 -9.91 -33.45 8.86
N PRO A 343 -10.27 -34.52 9.59
CA PRO A 343 -10.03 -34.54 11.02
C PRO A 343 -8.52 -34.32 11.21
N TYR A 344 -8.14 -33.38 12.08
CA TYR A 344 -6.76 -32.92 12.32
C TYR A 344 -5.72 -34.04 12.50
N TYR A 345 -6.21 -35.26 12.78
CA TYR A 345 -5.48 -36.45 13.13
C TYR A 345 -5.71 -37.56 12.10
N VAL A 346 -5.19 -37.43 10.87
CA VAL A 346 -5.17 -38.56 9.93
C VAL A 346 -3.78 -39.21 9.99
N GLY A 347 -3.58 -40.06 11.00
CA GLY A 347 -2.41 -40.91 11.08
C GLY A 347 -2.28 -41.76 9.81
N GLY A 348 -1.39 -41.36 8.91
CA GLY A 348 -1.06 -42.09 7.70
C GLY A 348 -0.37 -43.41 8.03
N GLY A 349 -1.15 -44.44 8.35
CA GLY A 349 -0.69 -45.83 8.44
C GLY A 349 -1.00 -46.54 9.75
N GLY A 350 -2.23 -47.05 9.87
CA GLY A 350 -2.50 -48.35 10.50
C GLY A 350 -2.31 -48.55 12.01
N PHE A 351 -1.69 -47.65 12.75
CA PHE A 351 -1.63 -47.69 14.22
C PHE A 351 -1.72 -46.27 14.79
N LEU A 352 -2.50 -46.14 15.87
CA LEU A 352 -2.81 -44.95 16.67
C LEU A 352 -1.80 -43.79 16.50
N GLY A 353 -2.27 -42.68 15.93
CA GLY A 353 -1.53 -41.43 15.76
C GLY A 353 -1.24 -40.75 17.08
N LEU A 354 0.04 -40.67 17.46
CA LEU A 354 0.51 -40.09 18.72
C LEU A 354 1.43 -38.86 18.54
N ASN A 355 1.67 -38.40 17.30
CA ASN A 355 2.70 -37.39 17.04
C ASN A 355 2.19 -36.04 16.53
N ASP A 356 0.95 -35.97 16.04
CA ASP A 356 0.30 -34.71 15.66
C ASP A 356 -0.65 -34.31 16.77
N TYR A 357 -0.58 -33.07 17.27
CA TYR A 357 -1.54 -32.54 18.24
C TYR A 357 -1.54 -31.01 18.32
N ALA A 358 -2.70 -30.45 18.64
CA ALA A 358 -2.82 -29.07 19.09
C ALA A 358 -2.76 -29.02 20.62
N LEU A 359 -1.80 -28.25 21.16
CA LEU A 359 -1.70 -27.95 22.58
C LEU A 359 -2.40 -26.63 22.88
N LEU A 360 -3.54 -26.69 23.56
CA LEU A 360 -4.21 -25.51 24.09
C LEU A 360 -3.59 -25.13 25.45
N LYS A 361 -2.91 -23.99 25.54
CA LYS A 361 -2.12 -23.62 26.74
C LYS A 361 -2.94 -23.03 27.87
N ASP A 362 -4.06 -22.39 27.58
CA ASP A 362 -4.81 -21.55 28.53
C ASP A 362 -6.34 -21.68 28.42
N PHE A 363 -6.84 -22.78 27.85
CA PHE A 363 -8.27 -23.01 27.66
C PHE A 363 -9.09 -22.82 28.95
N GLN A 364 -10.08 -21.92 28.88
CA GLN A 364 -10.98 -21.57 29.97
C GLN A 364 -12.35 -22.23 29.82
N SER A 365 -12.60 -23.25 30.64
CA SER A 365 -13.90 -23.95 30.66
C SER A 365 -15.06 -22.99 30.96
N GLY A 366 -16.08 -23.01 30.10
CA GLY A 366 -17.28 -22.16 30.23
C GLY A 366 -17.20 -20.83 29.49
N THR A 367 -16.02 -20.44 29.01
CA THR A 367 -15.80 -19.24 28.20
C THR A 367 -15.39 -19.63 26.79
N ASP A 368 -14.34 -20.44 26.66
CA ASP A 368 -13.76 -20.84 25.38
C ASP A 368 -14.49 -22.01 24.75
N LYS A 369 -14.29 -22.18 23.45
CA LYS A 369 -14.91 -23.22 22.63
C LYS A 369 -13.88 -23.98 21.81
N ILE A 370 -14.10 -25.29 21.70
CA ILE A 370 -13.42 -26.14 20.75
C ILE A 370 -14.42 -26.50 19.65
N GLN A 371 -14.08 -26.19 18.40
CA GLN A 371 -14.80 -26.68 17.22
C GLN A 371 -14.04 -27.88 16.65
N LEU A 372 -14.76 -28.98 16.44
CA LEU A 372 -14.28 -30.24 15.86
C LEU A 372 -14.89 -30.46 14.47
#